data_AF-A0A328F6Y4-F1
#
_entry.id   AF-A0A328F6Y4-F1
#
_cell.length_a   1.000
_cell.length_b   1.000
_cell.length_c   1.000
_cell.angle_alpha   90.00
_cell.angle_beta   90.00
_cell.angle_gamma   90.00
#
_symmetry.space_group_name_H-M   'P 1'
#
loop_
_entity.id
_entity.type
_entity.pdbx_description
1 polymer ?
#
loop_
_entity_poly.entity_id
_entity_poly.type
_entity_poly.pdbx_seq_one_letter_code
_entity_poly.pdbx_strand_id
1 'polypeptide(L)' 'MNEDDYSKAGLQRLFQKGANHFVLLHKNGKAVAFQSDQNGNVNIVNRQTDINFSSTGLSLLDDGWKCIGPGLEYSWLFE' A
#
# COMPACT_ATOMS: atom_id res chain seq x y z
N MET A 1 5.32 19.14 9.64
CA MET A 1 5.67 17.92 8.87
C MET A 1 7.11 17.59 9.19
N ASN A 2 7.36 16.49 9.91
CA ASN A 2 8.69 16.12 10.43
C ASN A 2 9.50 15.34 9.37
N GLU A 3 10.83 15.39 9.44
CA GLU A 3 11.76 14.65 8.57
C GLU A 3 11.56 13.12 8.59
N ASP A 4 11.03 12.59 9.69
CA ASP A 4 10.61 11.18 9.84
C ASP A 4 9.56 10.76 8.81
N ASP A 5 8.66 11.67 8.44
CA ASP A 5 7.53 11.41 7.54
C ASP A 5 8.04 11.23 6.10
N TYR A 6 9.08 11.97 5.70
CA TYR A 6 9.73 11.82 4.40
C TYR A 6 10.48 10.49 4.28
N SER A 7 11.16 10.07 5.35
CA SER A 7 11.86 8.79 5.39
C SER A 7 10.87 7.64 5.24
N LYS A 8 9.75 7.68 5.97
CA LYS A 8 8.68 6.66 5.90
C LYS A 8 7.90 6.71 4.59
N ALA A 9 7.69 7.90 4.02
CA ALA A 9 7.10 8.05 2.69
C ALA A 9 7.94 7.36 1.62
N GLY A 10 9.25 7.20 1.81
CA GLY A 10 10.10 6.41 0.91
C GLY A 10 9.99 4.90 1.07
N LEU A 11 9.40 4.40 2.15
CA LEU A 11 9.38 2.96 2.50
C LEU A 11 8.15 2.24 1.99
N GLN A 12 7.07 2.94 1.71
CA GLN A 12 5.81 2.33 1.29
C GLN A 12 5.15 3.07 0.14
N ARG A 13 4.30 2.34 -0.59
CA ARG A 13 3.50 2.85 -1.70
C ARG A 13 2.10 2.26 -1.62
N LEU A 14 1.11 3.13 -1.73
CA LEU A 14 -0.29 2.77 -1.80
C LEU A 14 -0.74 2.77 -3.25
N PHE A 15 -1.32 1.65 -3.64
CA PHE A 15 -1.91 1.43 -4.94
C PHE A 15 -3.43 1.33 -4.78
N GLN A 16 -4.17 1.88 -5.74
CA GLN A 16 -5.63 1.80 -5.78
C GLN A 16 -6.10 1.23 -7.12
N LYS A 17 -7.14 0.40 -7.09
CA LYS A 17 -7.84 -0.08 -8.28
C LYS A 17 -9.35 0.02 -8.09
N GLY A 18 -10.02 0.69 -9.03
CA GLY A 18 -11.44 1.00 -8.88
C GLY A 18 -11.72 1.98 -7.73
N ALA A 19 -12.90 1.86 -7.13
CA ALA A 19 -13.33 2.80 -6.08
C ALA A 19 -12.71 2.48 -4.71
N ASN A 20 -12.64 1.19 -4.35
CA ASN A 20 -12.48 0.79 -2.95
C ASN A 20 -11.33 -0.20 -2.71
N HIS A 21 -10.63 -0.68 -3.73
CA HIS A 21 -9.55 -1.66 -3.55
C HIS A 21 -8.20 -0.97 -3.45
N PHE A 22 -7.44 -1.37 -2.44
CA PHE A 22 -6.15 -0.80 -2.12
C PHE A 22 -5.11 -1.89 -1.87
N VAL A 23 -3.87 -1.61 -2.24
CA VAL A 23 -2.71 -2.43 -1.91
C VAL A 23 -1.63 -1.52 -1.34
N LEU A 24 -1.26 -1.77 -0.09
CA LEU A 24 -0.14 -1.10 0.55
C LEU A 24 1.10 -1.99 0.45
N LEU A 25 2.11 -1.52 -0.27
CA LEU A 25 3.40 -2.16 -0.43
C LEU A 25 4.43 -1.52 0.50
N HIS A 26 5.26 -2.33 1.15
CA HIS A 26 6.39 -1.88 1.96
C HIS A 26 7.70 -2.45 1.41
N LYS A 27 8.78 -1.65 1.47
CA LYS A 27 10.13 -2.02 1.01
C LYS A 27 10.72 -3.21 1.76
N ASN A 28 10.26 -3.48 2.98
CA ASN A 28 10.65 -4.66 3.76
C ASN A 28 9.98 -5.97 3.27
N GLY A 29 9.49 -5.99 2.03
CA GLY A 29 8.89 -7.17 1.42
C GLY A 29 7.55 -7.58 2.02
N LYS A 30 6.76 -6.60 2.47
CA LYS A 30 5.37 -6.81 2.90
C LYS A 30 4.42 -6.17 1.91
N ALA A 31 3.29 -6.80 1.65
CA ALA A 31 2.17 -6.22 0.93
C ALA A 31 0.86 -6.55 1.64
N VAL A 32 -0.02 -5.56 1.78
CA VAL A 32 -1.35 -5.74 2.36
C VAL A 32 -2.38 -5.28 1.34
N ALA A 33 -3.22 -6.21 0.90
CA ALA A 33 -4.39 -5.91 0.09
C ALA A 33 -5.59 -5.70 1.00
N PHE A 34 -6.28 -4.59 0.84
CA PHE A 34 -7.43 -4.24 1.66
C PHE A 34 -8.48 -3.47 0.85
N GLN A 35 -9.69 -3.41 1.39
CA GLN A 35 -10.76 -2.58 0.86
C GLN A 35 -11.08 -1.50 1.88
N SER A 36 -11.36 -0.29 1.42
CA SER A 36 -11.88 0.79 2.25
C SER A 36 -13.29 1.12 1.80
N ASP A 37 -14.25 1.09 2.72
CA ASP A 37 -15.62 1.53 2.45
C ASP A 37 -15.79 3.04 2.68
N GLN A 38 -16.95 3.58 2.29
CA GLN A 38 -17.27 5.01 2.40
C GLN A 38 -17.30 5.51 3.85
N ASN A 39 -17.40 4.62 4.83
CA ASN A 39 -17.34 4.94 6.24
C ASN A 39 -15.89 4.92 6.78
N GLY A 40 -14.91 4.62 5.92
CA GLY A 40 -13.49 4.55 6.28
C GLY A 40 -13.11 3.25 6.99
N ASN A 41 -13.97 2.22 7.00
CA ASN A 41 -13.56 0.95 7.58
C ASN A 41 -12.66 0.21 6.60
N VAL A 42 -11.56 -0.33 7.14
CA VAL A 42 -10.57 -1.09 6.39
C VAL A 42 -10.82 -2.58 6.59
N ASN A 43 -11.13 -3.27 5.50
CA ASN A 43 -11.23 -4.73 5.47
C ASN A 43 -9.99 -5.33 4.80
N ILE A 44 -9.16 -6.02 5.56
CA ILE A 44 -7.95 -6.66 5.02
C ILE A 44 -8.34 -7.93 4.28
N VAL A 45 -8.05 -7.97 2.98
CA VAL A 45 -8.35 -9.11 2.11
C VAL A 45 -7.21 -10.11 2.13
N ASN A 46 -5.97 -9.64 2.06
CA ASN A 46 -4.80 -10.51 2.02
C ASN A 46 -3.56 -9.82 2.59
N ARG A 47 -2.65 -10.60 3.18
CA ARG A 47 -1.32 -10.16 3.59
C ARG A 47 -0.29 -11.08 2.95
N GLN A 48 0.70 -10.50 2.29
CA GLN A 48 1.82 -11.21 1.71
C GLN A 48 3.13 -10.71 2.32
N THR A 49 4.04 -11.65 2.50
CA THR A 49 5.42 -11.40 2.94
C THR A 49 6.39 -11.98 1.91
N ASP A 50 7.66 -11.58 1.99
CA ASP A 50 8.72 -12.01 1.08
C ASP A 50 8.53 -11.56 -0.38
N ILE A 51 7.77 -10.48 -0.60
CA ILE A 51 7.56 -9.92 -1.94
C ILE A 51 8.67 -8.94 -2.31
N ASN A 52 9.02 -8.85 -3.59
CA ASN A 52 9.92 -7.80 -4.06
C ASN A 52 9.13 -6.49 -4.29
N PHE A 53 9.46 -5.43 -3.55
CA PHE A 53 8.76 -4.15 -3.64
C PHE A 53 8.72 -3.57 -5.05
N SER A 54 9.85 -3.58 -5.76
CA SER A 54 9.95 -2.99 -7.10
C SER A 54 9.19 -3.82 -8.12
N SER A 55 9.43 -5.13 -8.16
CA SER A 55 8.77 -6.03 -9.13
C SER A 55 7.26 -6.10 -8.89
N THR A 56 6.83 -6.15 -7.63
CA THR A 56 5.40 -6.18 -7.28
C THR A 56 4.74 -4.84 -7.60
N GLY A 57 5.41 -3.72 -7.31
CA GLY A 57 4.92 -2.39 -7.68
C GLY A 57 4.75 -2.22 -9.20
N LEU A 58 5.73 -2.69 -9.99
CA LEU A 58 5.62 -2.70 -11.45
C LEU A 58 4.48 -3.61 -11.94
N SER A 59 4.33 -4.79 -11.35
CA SER A 59 3.24 -5.72 -11.70
C SER A 59 1.87 -5.13 -11.39
N LEU A 60 1.73 -4.38 -10.30
CA LEU A 60 0.50 -3.66 -9.98
C LEU A 60 0.20 -2.57 -11.02
N LEU A 61 1.22 -1.80 -11.44
CA LEU A 61 1.05 -0.80 -12.49
C LEU A 61 0.63 -1.43 -13.83
N ASP A 62 1.23 -2.56 -14.21
CA ASP A 62 0.91 -3.31 -15.42
C ASP A 62 -0.53 -3.88 -15.39
N ASP A 63 -0.96 -4.36 -14.22
CA ASP A 63 -2.34 -4.82 -13.95
C ASP A 63 -3.36 -3.66 -13.85
N GLY A 64 -2.93 -2.41 -14.02
CA GLY A 64 -3.78 -1.22 -14.07
C GLY A 64 -4.09 -0.59 -12.72
N TRP A 65 -3.34 -0.93 -11.66
CA TRP A 65 -3.41 -0.21 -10.39
C TRP A 65 -2.74 1.15 -10.51
N LYS A 66 -3.27 2.14 -9.81
CA LYS A 66 -2.69 3.48 -9.75
C LYS A 66 -1.95 3.67 -8.44
N CYS A 67 -0.69 4.07 -8.51
CA CYS A 67 0.04 4.52 -7.32
C CYS A 67 -0.50 5.89 -6.90
N ILE A 68 -1.15 5.96 -5.75
CA ILE A 68 -1.81 7.19 -5.25
C ILE A 68 -1.02 7.91 -4.15
N GLY A 69 0.11 7.34 -3.70
CA GLY A 69 1.01 8.01 -2.75
C GLY A 69 1.72 7.02 -1.82
N PRO A 70 2.29 7.51 -0.71
CA PRO A 70 2.93 6.65 0.28
C PRO A 70 1.92 5.88 1.16
N GLY A 71 0.69 6.38 1.32
CA GLY A 71 -0.35 5.75 2.15
C GLY A 71 0.01 5.64 3.64
N LEU A 72 0.65 6.67 4.19
CA LEU A 72 1.11 6.69 5.58
C LEU A 72 -0.02 6.51 6.60
N GLU A 73 -1.24 6.94 6.24
CA GLU A 73 -2.46 6.71 7.03
C GLU A 73 -2.78 5.21 7.23
N TYR A 74 -2.22 4.32 6.40
CA TYR A 74 -2.39 2.87 6.47
C TYR A 74 -1.15 2.13 6.98
N SER A 75 -0.10 2.83 7.44
CA SER A 75 1.12 2.19 7.93
C SER A 75 0.89 1.20 9.07
N TRP A 76 -0.15 1.42 9.88
CA TRP A 76 -0.58 0.52 10.96
C TRP A 76 -1.01 -0.87 10.47
N LEU A 77 -1.28 -1.05 9.16
CA LEU A 77 -1.59 -2.36 8.58
C LEU A 77 -0.40 -3.33 8.59
N PHE A 78 0.82 -2.81 8.75
CA PHE A 78 2.05 -3.62 8.81
C PHE A 78 2.46 -4.06 10.21
N GLU A 79 1.78 -3.53 11.24
CA GLU A 79 1.94 -3.92 12.65
C GLU A 79 1.39 -5.34 12.92
#